data_AF-A0A1I5LJG9-F1
#
_entry.id   AF-A0A1I5LJG9-F1
#
_cell.length_a   1.000
_cell.length_b   1.000
_cell.length_c   1.000
_cell.angle_alpha   90.00
_cell.angle_beta   90.00
_cell.angle_gamma   90.00
#
_symmetry.space_group_name_H-M   'P 1'
#
loop_
_entity.id
_entity.type
_entity.pdbx_description
1 polymer ?
#
loop_
_entity_poly.entity_id
_entity_poly.type
_entity_poly.pdbx_seq_one_letter_code
_entity_poly.pdbx_strand_id
1 'polypeptide(L)'
;MSSPKRMSSNPENVQAATGTKSSRTSETGVYLKRLCVARTKAALLIADGEDWILPHFERLNAEVNRVEAKKDVLDLAIEIALKAKQMKSD
;
A
#
# COMPACT_ATOMS: atom_id res chain seq x y z
N MET A 1 15.49 59.63 7.57
CA MET A 1 15.31 58.17 7.41
C MET A 1 15.06 57.91 5.93
N SER A 2 16.04 57.37 5.19
CA SER A 2 15.93 57.14 3.75
C SER A 2 16.23 55.68 3.42
N SER A 3 15.23 55.00 2.86
CA SER A 3 15.30 53.63 2.37
C SER A 3 16.14 53.52 1.10
N PRO A 4 16.80 52.37 0.87
CA PRO A 4 17.10 51.90 -0.48
C PRO A 4 16.15 50.77 -0.90
N LYS A 5 15.64 50.94 -2.12
CA LYS A 5 14.81 50.06 -2.92
C LYS A 5 15.71 49.21 -3.81
N ARG A 6 15.70 47.87 -3.72
CA ARG A 6 16.05 46.93 -4.82
C ARG A 6 15.36 45.56 -4.61
N MET A 7 14.46 45.22 -5.55
CA MET A 7 14.56 44.10 -6.51
C MET A 7 14.38 42.73 -5.86
N SER A 8 13.15 42.19 -5.87
CA SER A 8 12.69 41.24 -6.90
C SER A 8 13.65 40.07 -7.12
N SER A 9 13.42 39.00 -6.39
CA SER A 9 13.81 37.65 -6.77
C SER A 9 12.70 36.74 -6.28
N ASN A 10 11.64 36.68 -7.08
CA ASN A 10 10.63 35.65 -6.99
C ASN A 10 11.33 34.34 -7.39
N PRO A 11 11.52 33.35 -6.49
CA PRO A 11 11.97 32.06 -6.94
C PRO A 11 10.81 31.43 -7.71
N GLU A 12 10.99 31.40 -9.02
CA GLU A 12 10.23 30.65 -10.00
C GLU A 12 9.95 29.23 -9.48
N ASN A 13 8.67 28.88 -9.53
CA ASN A 13 8.19 27.73 -10.28
C ASN A 13 9.15 26.52 -10.32
N VAL A 14 9.27 25.80 -9.21
CA VAL A 14 9.61 24.39 -9.27
C VAL A 14 8.30 23.62 -9.37
N GLN A 15 7.74 23.62 -10.58
CA GLN A 15 6.94 22.50 -11.08
C GLN A 15 7.85 21.26 -11.09
N ALA A 16 8.05 20.66 -9.92
CA ALA A 16 8.47 19.28 -9.85
C ALA A 16 7.29 18.46 -10.34
N ALA A 17 7.33 18.11 -11.63
CA ALA A 17 6.56 17.06 -12.24
C ALA A 17 6.82 15.75 -11.48
N THR A 18 6.17 15.59 -10.33
CA THR A 18 6.03 14.29 -9.69
C THR A 18 4.87 13.61 -10.39
N GLY A 19 5.20 13.05 -11.56
CA GLY A 19 4.53 11.87 -12.07
C GLY A 19 4.73 10.72 -11.07
N THR A 20 4.13 10.85 -9.88
CA THR A 20 4.00 9.73 -8.97
C THR A 20 2.75 9.04 -9.41
N LYS A 21 2.95 8.06 -10.30
CA LYS A 21 1.98 7.02 -10.67
C LYS A 21 1.01 6.87 -9.51
N SER A 22 -0.24 7.29 -9.72
CA SER A 22 -1.33 7.16 -8.76
C SER A 22 -1.29 5.73 -8.27
N SER A 23 -0.66 5.54 -7.11
CA SER A 23 -0.51 4.24 -6.50
C SER A 23 -1.90 3.94 -5.99
N ARG A 24 -2.72 3.40 -6.89
CA ARG A 24 -4.02 2.86 -6.58
C ARG A 24 -3.73 1.58 -5.80
N THR A 25 -3.15 1.71 -4.61
CA THR A 25 -3.18 0.66 -3.61
C THR A 25 -4.66 0.40 -3.41
N SER A 26 -5.13 -0.75 -3.92
CA SER A 26 -6.49 -1.19 -3.69
C SER A 26 -6.74 -1.17 -2.18
N GLU A 27 -7.97 -0.89 -1.77
CA GLU A 27 -8.36 -0.92 -0.36
C GLU A 27 -7.94 -2.24 0.30
N THR A 28 -8.05 -3.35 -0.43
CA THR A 28 -7.52 -4.67 -0.09
C THR A 28 -6.01 -4.68 0.17
N GLY A 29 -5.21 -4.01 -0.66
CA GLY A 29 -3.76 -3.90 -0.47
C GLY A 29 -3.38 -3.06 0.75
N VAL A 30 -4.11 -1.98 1.02
CA VAL A 30 -3.93 -1.18 2.25
C VAL A 30 -4.28 -2.01 3.49
N TYR A 31 -5.40 -2.74 3.44
CA TYR A 31 -5.84 -3.60 4.51
C TYR A 31 -4.85 -4.74 4.80
N LEU A 32 -4.38 -5.43 3.76
CA LEU A 32 -3.36 -6.48 3.89
C LEU A 32 -2.07 -5.94 4.53
N LYS A 33 -1.61 -4.76 4.10
CA LYS A 33 -0.43 -4.13 4.71
C LYS A 33 -0.62 -3.85 6.20
N ARG A 34 -1.80 -3.39 6.62
CA ARG A 34 -2.13 -3.17 8.03
C ARG A 34 -2.14 -4.48 8.83
N LEU A 35 -2.72 -5.54 8.28
CA LEU A 35 -2.72 -6.87 8.89
C LEU A 35 -1.30 -7.42 9.08
N CYS A 36 -0.45 -7.28 8.06
CA CYS A 36 0.96 -7.70 8.15
C CYS A 36 1.71 -6.94 9.25
N VAL A 37 1.52 -5.61 9.36
CA VAL A 37 2.12 -4.82 10.44
C VAL A 37 1.62 -5.27 11.81
N ALA A 38 0.32 -5.51 11.97
CA ALA A 38 -0.24 -5.99 13.23
C ALA A 38 0.31 -7.38 13.60
N ARG A 39 0.41 -8.30 12.61
CA ARG A 39 1.00 -9.64 12.79
C ARG A 39 2.46 -9.54 13.24
N THR A 40 3.26 -8.68 12.62
CA THR A 40 4.66 -8.46 13.01
C THR A 40 4.77 -7.93 14.43
N LYS A 41 3.94 -6.96 14.82
CA LYS A 41 3.93 -6.45 16.21
C LYS A 41 3.54 -7.53 17.22
N ALA A 42 2.54 -8.35 16.90
CA ALA A 42 2.16 -9.47 17.76
C ALA A 42 3.29 -10.51 17.88
N ALA A 43 4.02 -10.82 16.80
CA ALA A 43 5.18 -11.69 16.85
C ALA A 43 6.31 -11.16 17.75
N LEU A 44 6.54 -9.84 17.73
CA LEU A 44 7.52 -9.20 18.62
C LEU A 44 7.10 -9.35 20.09
N LEU A 45 5.83 -9.12 20.41
CA LEU A 45 5.31 -9.31 21.77
C LEU A 45 5.45 -10.78 22.24
N ILE A 46 5.18 -11.75 21.36
CA ILE A 46 5.41 -13.18 21.67
C ILE A 46 6.89 -13.43 21.97
N ALA A 47 7.81 -12.86 21.18
CA ALA A 47 9.25 -13.01 21.41
C ALA A 47 9.70 -12.39 22.74
N ASP A 48 9.00 -11.36 23.22
CA ASP A 48 9.22 -10.73 24.52
C ASP A 48 8.55 -11.49 25.69
N GLY A 49 7.86 -12.60 25.42
CA GLY A 49 7.23 -13.47 26.42
C GLY A 49 5.77 -13.17 26.71
N GLU A 50 5.12 -12.31 25.92
CA GLU A 50 3.70 -11.96 26.07
C GLU A 50 2.78 -13.02 25.44
N ASP A 51 2.83 -14.27 25.94
CA ASP A 51 2.13 -15.43 25.36
C ASP A 51 0.61 -15.27 25.28
N TRP A 52 0.00 -14.39 26.08
CA TRP A 52 -1.43 -14.11 26.03
C TRP A 52 -1.87 -13.55 24.66
N ILE A 53 -0.96 -13.04 23.84
CA ILE A 53 -1.25 -12.53 22.49
C ILE A 53 -1.36 -13.65 21.44
N LEU A 54 -0.93 -14.88 21.73
CA LEU A 54 -0.92 -16.00 20.77
C LEU A 54 -2.27 -16.19 20.02
N PRO A 55 -3.44 -16.18 20.69
CA PRO A 55 -4.72 -16.31 19.98
C PRO A 55 -5.02 -15.13 19.04
N HIS A 56 -4.47 -13.94 19.32
CA HIS A 56 -4.59 -12.79 18.42
C HIS A 56 -3.68 -12.94 17.21
N PHE A 57 -2.45 -13.44 17.42
CA PHE A 57 -1.51 -13.72 16.34
C PHE A 57 -2.06 -14.74 15.35
N GLU A 58 -2.65 -15.84 15.83
CA GLU A 58 -3.27 -16.86 14.97
C GLU A 58 -4.39 -16.29 14.10
N ARG A 59 -5.27 -15.47 14.69
CA ARG A 59 -6.34 -14.79 13.95
C ARG A 59 -5.81 -13.83 12.89
N LEU A 60 -4.78 -13.05 13.23
CA LEU A 60 -4.12 -12.16 12.27
C LEU A 60 -3.49 -12.96 11.12
N ASN A 61 -2.84 -14.08 11.42
CA ASN A 61 -2.22 -14.92 10.40
C ASN A 61 -3.24 -15.58 9.47
N ALA A 62 -4.34 -16.11 10.03
CA ALA A 62 -5.44 -16.66 9.26
C ALA A 62 -6.08 -15.60 8.34
N GLU A 63 -6.26 -14.38 8.84
CA GLU A 63 -6.85 -13.29 8.07
C GLU A 63 -5.92 -12.80 6.95
N VAL A 64 -4.61 -12.72 7.19
CA VAL A 64 -3.61 -12.44 6.14
C VAL A 64 -3.72 -13.48 5.02
N ASN A 65 -3.66 -14.77 5.36
CA ASN A 65 -3.72 -15.85 4.38
C ASN A 65 -5.03 -15.80 3.55
N ARG A 66 -6.15 -15.51 4.21
CA ARG A 66 -7.46 -15.39 3.56
C ARG A 66 -7.50 -14.22 2.57
N VAL A 67 -6.92 -13.07 2.93
CA VAL A 67 -6.91 -11.88 2.07
C VAL A 67 -5.94 -12.06 0.90
N GLU A 68 -4.77 -12.67 1.13
CA GLU A 68 -3.80 -12.99 0.08
C GLU A 68 -4.40 -13.95 -0.95
N ALA A 69 -5.00 -15.07 -0.50
CA ALA A 69 -5.65 -16.01 -1.40
C ALA A 69 -6.76 -15.36 -2.27
N LYS A 70 -7.54 -14.44 -1.68
CA LYS A 70 -8.57 -13.69 -2.43
C LYS A 70 -7.97 -12.75 -3.46
N LYS A 71 -6.86 -12.10 -3.13
CA LYS A 71 -6.14 -11.21 -4.04
C LYS A 71 -5.59 -12.02 -5.23
N ASP A 72 -4.96 -13.15 -4.98
CA ASP A 72 -4.37 -13.98 -6.04
C ASP A 72 -5.44 -14.48 -7.02
N VAL A 73 -6.60 -14.91 -6.52
CA VAL A 73 -7.74 -15.32 -7.36
C VAL A 73 -8.25 -14.15 -8.20
N LEU A 74 -8.35 -12.96 -7.63
CA LEU A 74 -8.80 -11.77 -8.35
C LEU A 74 -7.80 -11.37 -9.45
N ASP A 75 -6.51 -11.38 -9.13
CA ASP A 75 -5.45 -11.04 -10.07
C ASP A 75 -5.43 -12.04 -11.24
N LEU A 76 -5.60 -13.34 -10.97
CA LEU A 76 -5.75 -14.37 -11.99
C LEU A 76 -7.00 -14.17 -12.86
N ALA A 77 -8.16 -13.86 -12.25
CA ALA A 77 -9.39 -13.61 -12.99
C ALA A 77 -9.27 -12.41 -13.93
N ILE A 78 -8.58 -11.36 -13.51
CA ILE A 78 -8.27 -10.19 -14.33
C ILE A 78 -7.38 -10.59 -15.51
N GLU A 79 -6.32 -11.37 -15.26
CA GLU A 79 -5.41 -11.84 -16.32
C GLU A 79 -6.15 -12.66 -17.39
N ILE A 80 -7.00 -13.60 -16.96
CA ILE A 80 -7.83 -14.42 -17.86
C ILE A 80 -8.77 -13.52 -18.68
N ALA A 81 -9.43 -12.55 -18.05
CA ALA A 81 -10.33 -11.63 -18.74
C ALA A 81 -9.61 -10.76 -19.78
N LEU A 82 -8.37 -10.33 -19.49
CA LEU A 82 -7.54 -9.57 -20.43
C LEU A 82 -7.11 -10.42 -21.62
N LYS A 83 -6.65 -11.66 -21.39
CA LYS A 83 -6.29 -12.61 -22.44
C LYS A 83 -7.48 -12.92 -23.36
N ALA A 84 -8.65 -13.18 -22.77
CA ALA A 84 -9.87 -13.46 -23.53
C ALA A 84 -10.35 -12.27 -24.38
N LYS A 85 -10.12 -11.03 -23.94
CA LYS A 85 -10.41 -9.82 -24.74
C LYS A 85 -9.46 -9.65 -25.92
N GLN A 86 -8.17 -9.93 -25.73
CA GLN A 86 -7.17 -9.85 -26.81
C GLN A 86 -7.49 -10.85 -27.91
N MET A 87 -7.79 -12.11 -27.56
CA MET A 87 -8.15 -13.16 -28.53
C MET A 87 -9.45 -12.91 -29.31
N LYS A 88 -10.35 -12.05 -28.83
CA LYS A 88 -11.59 -11.69 -29.54
C LYS A 88 -11.42 -10.51 -30.50
N SER A 89 -10.28 -9.84 -30.42
CA SER A 89 -9.97 -8.64 -31.21
C SER A 89 -9.02 -8.93 -32.38
N ASP A 90 -8.53 -10.18 -32.47
CA ASP A 90 -7.80 -10.77 -33.59
C ASP A 90 -8.75 -11.62 -34.47
#